data_AF-A0A9D4FX81-F1
#
_entry.id   AF-A0A9D4FX81-F1
#
_cell.length_a   1.000
_cell.length_b   1.000
_cell.length_c   1.000
_cell.angle_alpha   90.00
_cell.angle_beta   90.00
_cell.angle_gamma   90.00
#
_symmetry.space_group_name_H-M   'P 1'
#
loop_
_entity.id
_entity.type
_entity.pdbx_description
1 polymer ?
#
loop_
_entity_poly.entity_id
_entity_poly.type
_entity_poly.pdbx_seq_one_letter_code
_entity_poly.pdbx_strand_id
1 'polypeptide(L)'
;MKMTTRSGEECASLENMDLNSSIRELLVEMREQKREISSLKEEVRGNSLSVRSEVKKLKTEHELKWRYESNKIQHDFNSELHENISQVLWAFENNKQEYARELVNDACEQLKRRNKLIRIADTSEGGWETVRQYEANPVASDSSDESRINRAEARAAKKKKAKSKC
;
A
#
# COMPACT_ATOMS: atom_id res chain seq x y z
N MET A 1 -5.82 -21.77 -83.84
CA MET A 1 -5.75 -22.07 -82.40
C MET A 1 -5.07 -20.92 -81.67
N LYS A 2 -5.84 -20.06 -80.99
CA LYS A 2 -5.37 -19.10 -79.97
C LYS A 2 -6.55 -18.82 -79.04
N MET A 3 -6.70 -19.65 -78.00
CA MET A 3 -7.77 -19.56 -77.00
C MET A 3 -7.23 -20.02 -75.64
N THR A 4 -6.17 -19.38 -75.13
CA THR A 4 -5.60 -19.75 -73.81
C THR A 4 -5.00 -18.59 -72.99
N THR A 5 -5.12 -17.32 -73.39
CA THR A 5 -4.51 -16.21 -72.62
C THR A 5 -5.44 -15.57 -71.56
N ARG A 6 -6.76 -15.55 -71.80
CA ARG A 6 -7.72 -14.83 -70.94
C ARG A 6 -7.94 -15.46 -69.55
N SER A 7 -7.84 -16.78 -69.45
CA SER A 7 -8.02 -17.52 -68.19
C SER A 7 -6.83 -17.38 -67.22
N GLY A 8 -5.61 -17.22 -67.74
CA GLY A 8 -4.42 -17.02 -66.90
C GLY A 8 -4.35 -15.63 -66.27
N GLU A 9 -4.81 -14.61 -67.00
CA GLU A 9 -4.86 -13.22 -66.52
C GLU A 9 -5.91 -13.04 -65.40
N GLU A 10 -7.08 -13.67 -65.53
CA GLU A 10 -8.12 -13.66 -64.49
C GLU A 10 -7.65 -14.39 -63.21
N CYS A 11 -6.97 -15.55 -63.34
CA CYS A 11 -6.44 -16.29 -62.19
C CYS A 11 -5.34 -15.50 -61.45
N ALA A 12 -4.39 -14.90 -62.20
CA ALA A 12 -3.34 -14.06 -61.63
C ALA A 12 -3.89 -12.78 -60.97
N SER A 13 -5.02 -12.25 -61.46
CA SER A 13 -5.69 -11.10 -60.86
C SER A 13 -6.36 -11.42 -59.52
N LEU A 14 -6.93 -12.63 -59.38
CA LEU A 14 -7.53 -13.12 -58.15
C LEU A 14 -6.48 -13.40 -57.07
N GLU A 15 -5.37 -14.07 -57.43
CA GLU A 15 -4.25 -14.31 -56.52
C GLU A 15 -3.59 -13.01 -56.03
N ASN A 16 -3.45 -12.01 -56.91
CA ASN A 16 -2.97 -10.68 -56.51
C ASN A 16 -3.95 -9.95 -55.58
N MET A 17 -5.26 -10.14 -55.76
CA MET A 17 -6.26 -9.53 -54.88
C MET A 17 -6.22 -10.14 -53.48
N ASP A 18 -6.04 -11.46 -53.39
CA ASP A 18 -5.92 -12.22 -52.14
C ASP A 18 -4.63 -11.86 -51.38
N LEU A 19 -3.48 -11.84 -52.08
CA LEU A 19 -2.20 -11.41 -51.51
C LEU A 19 -2.24 -9.99 -50.94
N ASN A 20 -2.89 -9.06 -51.66
CA ASN A 20 -3.08 -7.69 -51.17
C ASN A 20 -4.00 -7.62 -49.94
N SER A 21 -4.93 -8.56 -49.79
CA SER A 21 -5.76 -8.68 -48.58
C SER A 21 -4.91 -9.12 -47.39
N SER A 22 -4.12 -10.19 -47.54
CA SER A 22 -3.24 -10.69 -46.48
C SER A 22 -2.20 -9.65 -46.04
N ILE A 23 -1.64 -8.88 -46.98
CA ILE A 23 -0.71 -7.78 -46.67
C ILE A 23 -1.39 -6.70 -45.81
N ARG A 24 -2.67 -6.38 -46.09
CA ARG A 24 -3.42 -5.40 -45.30
C ARG A 24 -3.68 -5.89 -43.87
N GLU A 25 -4.04 -7.17 -43.71
CA GLU A 25 -4.24 -7.78 -42.40
C GLU A 25 -2.95 -7.77 -41.56
N LEU A 26 -1.83 -8.21 -42.13
CA LEU A 26 -0.52 -8.18 -41.46
C LEU A 26 -0.12 -6.76 -41.03
N LEU A 27 -0.44 -5.74 -41.84
CA LEU A 27 -0.18 -4.33 -41.47
C LEU A 27 -1.05 -3.85 -40.31
N VAL A 28 -2.27 -4.36 -40.17
CA VAL A 28 -3.14 -4.07 -39.03
C VAL A 28 -2.60 -4.73 -37.77
N GLU A 29 -2.26 -6.02 -37.83
CA GLU A 29 -1.68 -6.76 -36.71
C GLU A 29 -0.35 -6.14 -36.23
N MET A 30 0.53 -5.76 -37.15
CA MET A 30 1.79 -5.06 -36.80
C MET A 30 1.53 -3.74 -36.08
N ARG A 31 0.49 -2.99 -36.47
CA ARG A 31 0.13 -1.74 -35.80
C ARG A 31 -0.40 -2.00 -34.39
N GLU A 32 -1.18 -3.05 -34.20
CA GLU A 32 -1.71 -3.44 -32.89
C GLU A 32 -0.59 -3.90 -31.96
N GLN A 33 0.29 -4.79 -32.41
CA GLN A 33 1.47 -5.22 -31.67
C GLN A 33 2.36 -4.04 -31.28
N LYS A 34 2.55 -3.07 -32.18
CA LYS A 34 3.30 -1.85 -31.88
C LYS A 34 2.66 -1.02 -30.77
N ARG A 35 1.32 -0.90 -30.76
CA ARG A 35 0.60 -0.20 -29.67
C ARG A 35 0.77 -0.93 -28.35
N GLU A 36 0.66 -2.26 -28.36
CA GLU A 36 0.77 -3.08 -27.16
C GLU A 36 2.18 -3.06 -26.56
N ILE A 37 3.22 -3.16 -27.39
CA ILE A 37 4.62 -2.97 -26.97
C ILE A 37 4.82 -1.59 -26.35
N SER A 38 4.21 -0.55 -26.92
CA SER A 38 4.30 0.80 -26.36
C SER A 38 3.64 0.89 -24.98
N SER A 39 2.47 0.27 -24.80
CA SER A 39 1.78 0.22 -23.51
C SER A 39 2.60 -0.53 -22.46
N LEU A 40 3.10 -1.72 -22.79
CA LEU A 40 3.93 -2.54 -21.90
C LEU A 40 5.22 -1.81 -21.50
N LYS A 41 5.84 -1.07 -22.41
CA LYS A 41 7.05 -0.28 -22.11
C LYS A 41 6.78 0.81 -21.07
N GLU A 42 5.62 1.45 -21.16
CA GLU A 42 5.20 2.46 -20.19
C GLU A 42 4.88 1.86 -18.82
N GLU A 43 4.19 0.71 -18.78
CA GLU A 43 3.97 -0.04 -17.54
C GLU A 43 5.28 -0.49 -16.89
N VAL A 44 6.21 -1.06 -17.66
CA VAL A 44 7.54 -1.47 -17.15
C VAL A 44 8.31 -0.28 -16.60
N ARG A 45 8.23 0.88 -17.27
CA ARG A 45 8.86 2.11 -16.78
C ARG A 45 8.23 2.57 -15.47
N GLY A 46 6.90 2.57 -15.37
CA GLY A 46 6.16 2.88 -14.14
C GLY A 46 6.54 1.94 -12.99
N ASN A 47 6.52 0.64 -13.23
CA ASN A 47 6.89 -0.38 -12.25
C ASN A 47 8.36 -0.24 -11.82
N SER A 48 9.28 0.04 -12.73
CA SER A 48 10.70 0.27 -12.40
C SER A 48 10.91 1.48 -11.51
N LEU A 49 10.15 2.56 -11.73
CA LEU A 49 10.19 3.77 -10.88
C LEU A 49 9.63 3.50 -9.48
N SER A 50 8.50 2.79 -9.37
CA SER A 50 7.91 2.35 -8.10
C SER A 50 8.88 1.42 -7.35
N VAL A 51 9.40 0.36 -7.97
CA VAL A 51 10.40 -0.51 -7.33
C VAL A 51 11.61 0.29 -6.82
N ARG A 52 12.06 1.30 -7.57
CA ARG A 52 13.18 2.17 -7.16
C ARG A 52 12.84 3.05 -5.95
N SER A 53 11.62 3.60 -5.84
CA SER A 53 11.21 4.36 -4.65
C SER A 53 11.10 3.44 -3.42
N GLU A 54 10.63 2.22 -3.62
CA GLU A 54 10.39 1.23 -2.56
C GLU A 54 11.73 0.76 -2.00
N VAL A 55 12.68 0.45 -2.89
CA VAL A 55 14.07 0.13 -2.51
C VAL A 55 14.76 1.31 -1.82
N LYS A 56 14.50 2.56 -2.22
CA LYS A 56 15.04 3.73 -1.53
C LYS A 56 14.48 3.84 -0.12
N LYS A 57 13.17 3.74 0.06
CA LYS A 57 12.51 3.77 1.39
C LYS A 57 13.12 2.72 2.32
N LEU A 58 13.21 1.47 1.87
CA LEU A 58 13.79 0.36 2.63
C LEU A 58 15.25 0.62 3.02
N LYS A 59 16.07 1.20 2.13
CA LYS A 59 17.45 1.56 2.45
C LYS A 59 17.52 2.68 3.50
N THR A 60 16.71 3.73 3.37
CA THR A 60 16.66 4.80 4.38
C THR A 60 16.13 4.32 5.72
N GLU A 61 15.15 3.42 5.75
CA GLU A 61 14.64 2.82 7.00
C GLU A 61 15.68 1.96 7.71
N HIS A 62 16.50 1.22 6.96
CA HIS A 62 17.60 0.43 7.53
C HIS A 62 18.73 1.32 8.11
N GLU A 63 18.94 2.51 7.56
CA GLU A 63 19.94 3.47 8.05
C GLU A 63 19.42 4.34 9.22
N LEU A 64 18.10 4.52 9.34
CA LEU A 64 17.45 5.30 10.38
C LEU A 64 17.43 4.55 11.72
N LYS A 65 18.44 4.80 12.55
CA LYS A 65 18.40 4.42 13.96
C LYS A 65 17.60 5.44 14.76
N TRP A 66 16.36 5.09 15.09
CA TRP A 66 15.51 5.91 15.96
C TRP A 66 16.18 6.15 17.33
N ARG A 67 16.33 7.42 17.70
CA ARG A 67 16.90 7.80 19.01
C ARG A 67 15.98 7.44 20.17
N TYR A 68 14.67 7.49 19.95
CA TYR A 68 13.64 7.24 20.96
C TYR A 68 12.60 6.28 20.41
N GLU A 69 12.33 5.21 21.16
CA GLU A 69 11.32 4.20 20.79
C GLU A 69 9.92 4.82 20.63
N SER A 70 9.59 5.85 21.42
CA SER A 70 8.33 6.58 21.29
C SER A 70 8.18 7.27 19.93
N ASN A 71 9.28 7.77 19.36
CA ASN A 71 9.25 8.43 18.05
C ASN A 71 9.08 7.41 16.93
N LYS A 72 9.71 6.24 17.06
CA LYS A 72 9.49 5.12 16.13
C LYS A 72 8.02 4.72 16.13
N ILE A 73 7.44 4.46 17.30
CA ILE A 73 6.01 4.11 17.45
C ILE A 73 5.10 5.19 16.82
N GLN A 74 5.43 6.47 17.02
CA GLN A 74 4.63 7.56 16.44
C GLN A 74 4.77 7.62 14.92
N HIS A 75 5.98 7.43 14.40
CA HIS A 75 6.22 7.39 12.97
C HIS A 75 5.48 6.22 12.32
N ASP A 76 5.59 5.03 12.88
CA ASP A 76 4.95 3.82 12.36
C ASP A 76 3.41 3.99 12.35
N PHE A 77 2.83 4.50 13.43
CA PHE A 77 1.39 4.82 13.49
C PHE A 77 0.98 5.86 12.42
N ASN A 78 1.77 6.92 12.24
CA ASN A 78 1.47 7.95 11.25
C ASN A 78 1.57 7.41 9.81
N SER A 79 2.54 6.54 9.54
CA SER A 79 2.72 5.90 8.24
C SER A 79 1.55 4.97 7.91
N GLU A 80 1.11 4.14 8.85
CA GLU A 80 -0.06 3.27 8.69
C GLU A 80 -1.33 4.10 8.44
N LEU A 81 -1.54 5.18 9.20
CA LEU A 81 -2.69 6.06 9.00
C LEU A 81 -2.66 6.75 7.63
N HIS A 82 -1.47 7.16 7.17
CA HIS A 82 -1.29 7.74 5.84
C HIS A 82 -1.61 6.73 4.72
N GLU A 83 -1.20 5.47 4.88
CA GLU A 83 -1.56 4.39 3.96
C GLU A 83 -3.07 4.15 3.93
N ASN A 84 -3.73 4.12 5.09
CA ASN A 84 -5.20 4.02 5.15
C ASN A 84 -5.90 5.16 4.41
N ILE A 85 -5.44 6.41 4.59
CA ILE A 85 -5.99 7.56 3.86
C ILE A 85 -5.75 7.42 2.34
N SER A 86 -4.58 6.92 1.94
CA SER A 86 -4.27 6.66 0.52
C SER A 86 -5.20 5.60 -0.07
N GLN A 87 -5.52 4.55 0.68
CA GLN A 87 -6.49 3.52 0.28
C GLN A 87 -7.92 4.06 0.20
N VAL A 88 -8.30 4.98 1.10
CA VAL A 88 -9.60 5.68 1.03
C VAL A 88 -9.72 6.49 -0.25
N LEU A 89 -8.69 7.25 -0.61
CA LEU A 89 -8.67 8.03 -1.87
C LEU A 89 -8.82 7.11 -3.09
N TRP A 90 -8.05 6.02 -3.14
CA TRP A 90 -8.18 5.03 -4.20
C TRP A 90 -9.58 4.41 -4.25
N ALA A 91 -10.18 4.11 -3.09
CA ALA A 91 -11.53 3.55 -3.02
C ALA A 91 -12.58 4.51 -3.59
N PHE A 92 -12.44 5.82 -3.35
CA PHE A 92 -13.32 6.82 -3.97
C PHE A 92 -13.16 6.88 -5.49
N GLU A 93 -11.93 6.87 -6.00
CA GLU A 93 -11.64 6.88 -7.45
C GLU A 93 -12.21 5.65 -8.17
N ASN A 94 -12.34 4.52 -7.46
CA ASN A 94 -12.80 3.25 -7.99
C ASN A 94 -14.27 2.93 -7.62
N ASN A 95 -15.04 3.92 -7.14
CA ASN A 95 -16.44 3.77 -6.73
C ASN A 95 -16.69 2.67 -5.66
N LYS A 96 -15.71 2.43 -4.79
CA LYS A 96 -15.78 1.45 -3.68
C LYS A 96 -16.19 2.11 -2.36
N GLN A 97 -17.39 2.69 -2.32
CA GLN A 97 -17.86 3.50 -1.18
C GLN A 97 -17.96 2.74 0.15
N GLU A 98 -18.41 1.48 0.14
CA GLU A 98 -18.50 0.68 1.38
C GLU A 98 -17.12 0.42 1.98
N TYR A 99 -16.16 0.03 1.15
CA TYR A 99 -14.77 -0.18 1.56
C TYR A 99 -14.13 1.12 2.07
N ALA A 100 -14.38 2.26 1.40
CA ALA A 100 -13.93 3.57 1.88
C ALA A 100 -14.50 3.90 3.27
N ARG A 101 -15.78 3.56 3.53
CA ARG A 101 -16.44 3.78 4.82
C ARG A 101 -15.83 2.91 5.93
N GLU A 102 -15.54 1.64 5.64
CA GLU A 102 -14.85 0.73 6.57
C GLU A 102 -13.48 1.29 6.95
N LEU A 103 -12.66 1.66 5.96
CA LEU A 103 -11.33 2.24 6.20
C LEU A 103 -11.38 3.53 7.04
N VAL A 104 -12.36 4.42 6.80
CA VAL A 104 -12.53 5.65 7.58
C VAL A 104 -12.94 5.34 9.03
N ASN A 105 -13.84 4.39 9.25
CA ASN A 105 -14.24 3.98 10.59
C ASN A 105 -13.06 3.39 11.37
N ASP A 106 -12.28 2.52 10.72
CA ASP A 106 -11.08 1.94 11.31
C ASP A 106 -10.05 3.02 11.67
N ALA A 107 -9.78 3.95 10.75
CA ALA A 107 -8.89 5.09 11.00
C ALA A 107 -9.37 5.95 12.18
N CYS A 108 -10.69 6.17 12.31
CA CYS A 108 -11.26 6.91 13.43
C CYS A 108 -11.06 6.17 14.76
N GLU A 109 -11.27 4.86 14.81
CA GLU A 109 -11.05 4.06 16.03
C GLU A 109 -9.56 3.98 16.40
N GLN A 110 -8.68 3.84 15.41
CA GLN A 110 -7.23 3.90 15.61
C GLN A 110 -6.80 5.24 16.22
N LEU A 111 -7.31 6.36 15.70
CA LEU A 111 -7.05 7.70 16.24
C LEU A 111 -7.60 7.88 17.65
N LYS A 112 -8.83 7.44 17.92
CA LYS A 112 -9.42 7.47 19.27
C LYS A 112 -8.55 6.70 20.27
N ARG A 113 -8.15 5.47 19.90
CA ARG A 113 -7.25 4.65 20.72
C ARG A 113 -5.93 5.37 20.94
N ARG A 114 -5.29 5.89 19.90
CA ARG A 114 -4.00 6.59 20.02
C ARG A 114 -4.08 7.81 20.92
N ASN A 115 -5.12 8.63 20.77
CA ASN A 115 -5.37 9.80 21.63
C ASN A 115 -5.55 9.41 23.10
N LYS A 116 -6.22 8.29 23.38
CA LYS A 116 -6.32 7.74 24.74
C LYS A 116 -4.94 7.35 25.30
N LEU A 117 -4.10 6.68 24.51
CA LEU A 117 -2.75 6.31 24.95
C LEU A 117 -1.87 7.54 25.21
N ILE A 118 -1.98 8.58 24.39
CA ILE A 118 -1.28 9.86 24.62
C ILE A 118 -1.73 10.48 25.94
N ARG A 119 -3.03 10.51 26.23
CA ARG A 119 -3.54 11.01 27.52
C ARG A 119 -2.97 10.21 28.69
N ILE A 120 -2.93 8.88 28.61
CA ILE A 120 -2.32 8.03 29.66
C ILE A 120 -0.83 8.36 29.82
N ALA A 121 -0.10 8.56 28.73
CA ALA A 121 1.32 8.91 28.79
C ALA A 121 1.56 10.30 29.38
N ASP A 122 0.65 11.25 29.19
CA ASP A 122 0.77 12.61 29.70
C ASP A 122 0.39 12.71 31.19
N THR A 123 -0.67 12.02 31.60
CA THR A 123 -1.17 12.08 32.99
C THR A 123 -0.41 11.18 33.96
N SER A 124 0.28 10.15 33.44
CA SER A 124 0.96 9.16 34.27
C SER A 124 2.41 9.54 34.59
N GLU A 125 2.83 9.39 35.85
CA GLU A 125 4.26 9.52 36.23
C GLU A 125 5.18 8.54 35.49
N GLY A 126 4.64 7.39 35.06
CA GLY A 126 5.35 6.38 34.28
C GLY A 126 5.39 6.65 32.78
N GLY A 127 4.65 7.66 32.30
CA GLY A 127 4.59 8.08 30.91
C GLY A 127 4.33 6.94 29.92
N TRP A 128 5.12 6.88 28.84
CA TRP A 128 5.03 5.82 27.84
C TRP A 128 5.33 4.40 28.37
N GLU A 129 5.98 4.24 29.53
CA GLU A 129 6.10 2.92 30.16
C GLU A 129 4.75 2.45 30.72
N THR A 130 3.94 3.37 31.28
CA THR A 130 2.56 3.05 31.70
C THR A 130 1.73 2.59 30.51
N VAL A 131 1.84 3.27 29.37
CA VAL A 131 1.17 2.86 28.12
C VAL A 131 1.56 1.43 27.72
N ARG A 132 2.86 1.10 27.73
CA ARG A 132 3.33 -0.27 27.43
C ARG A 132 2.69 -1.31 28.35
N GLN A 133 2.60 -1.02 29.65
CA GLN A 133 1.97 -1.94 30.61
C GLN A 133 0.45 -2.01 30.45
N TYR A 134 -0.19 -0.92 30.04
CA TYR A 134 -1.62 -0.83 29.76
C TYR A 134 -2.02 -1.66 28.53
N GLU A 135 -1.18 -1.65 27.48
CA GLU A 135 -1.43 -2.41 26.25
C GLU A 135 -1.02 -3.89 26.36
N ALA A 136 0.01 -4.20 27.16
CA ALA A 136 0.52 -5.58 27.30
C ALA A 136 -0.44 -6.55 27.99
N ASN A 137 -1.58 -6.09 28.54
CA ASN A 137 -2.46 -6.93 29.36
C ASN A 137 -3.93 -6.88 28.91
N PRO A 138 -4.28 -7.57 27.80
CA PRO A 138 -5.64 -7.61 27.26
C PRO A 138 -6.65 -8.34 28.17
N VAL A 139 -6.18 -9.19 29.09
CA VAL A 139 -7.03 -10.01 29.98
C VAL A 139 -7.82 -9.18 31.00
N ALA A 140 -7.46 -7.92 31.24
CA ALA A 140 -8.18 -7.02 32.16
C ALA A 140 -9.37 -6.29 31.47
N SER A 141 -9.99 -6.89 30.46
CA SER A 141 -11.06 -6.27 29.67
C SER A 141 -12.35 -6.00 30.47
N ASP A 142 -12.53 -6.67 31.60
CA ASP A 142 -13.63 -6.53 32.55
C ASP A 142 -13.40 -5.45 33.62
N SER A 143 -12.19 -4.89 33.70
CA SER A 143 -11.86 -3.85 34.68
C SER A 143 -12.03 -2.44 34.09
N SER A 144 -12.58 -1.53 34.91
CA SER A 144 -12.65 -0.10 34.57
C SER A 144 -11.26 0.42 34.16
N ASP A 145 -11.25 1.34 33.19
CA ASP A 145 -10.03 1.96 32.66
C ASP A 145 -9.14 2.54 33.76
N GLU A 146 -9.73 3.15 34.79
CA GLU A 146 -8.99 3.72 35.92
C GLU A 146 -8.21 2.64 36.69
N SER A 147 -8.83 1.49 36.96
CA SER A 147 -8.17 0.34 37.61
C SER A 147 -7.05 -0.23 36.74
N ARG A 148 -7.26 -0.26 35.43
CA ARG A 148 -6.24 -0.70 34.46
C ARG A 148 -5.04 0.24 34.42
N ILE A 149 -5.28 1.55 34.40
CA ILE A 149 -4.23 2.57 34.41
C ILE A 149 -3.43 2.47 35.71
N ASN A 150 -4.08 2.47 36.88
CA ASN A 150 -3.42 2.37 38.18
C ASN A 150 -2.51 1.12 38.28
N ARG A 151 -2.97 -0.02 37.74
CA ARG A 151 -2.17 -1.25 37.69
C ARG A 151 -0.97 -1.14 36.75
N ALA A 152 -1.16 -0.51 35.60
CA ALA A 152 -0.11 -0.26 34.63
C ALA A 152 0.96 0.68 35.21
N GLU A 153 0.55 1.74 35.92
CA GLU A 153 1.44 2.67 36.61
C GLU A 153 2.27 1.98 37.70
N ALA A 154 1.62 1.18 38.54
CA ALA A 154 2.32 0.43 39.59
C ALA A 154 3.40 -0.50 39.00
N ARG A 155 3.12 -1.12 37.84
CA ARG A 155 4.10 -1.95 37.12
C ARG A 155 5.22 -1.12 36.52
N ALA A 156 4.91 0.01 35.89
CA ALA A 156 5.90 0.93 35.35
C ALA A 156 6.84 1.46 36.45
N ALA A 157 6.29 1.86 37.60
CA ALA A 157 7.04 2.31 38.76
C ALA A 157 7.96 1.22 39.33
N LYS A 158 7.48 -0.02 39.46
CA LYS A 158 8.32 -1.17 39.88
C LYS A 158 9.49 -1.38 38.92
N LYS A 159 9.26 -1.32 37.62
CA LYS A 159 10.32 -1.47 36.59
C LYS A 159 11.34 -0.34 36.65
N LYS A 160 10.90 0.90 36.89
CA LYS A 160 11.79 2.07 37.09
C LYS A 160 12.69 1.87 38.33
N LYS A 161 12.12 1.42 39.45
CA LYS A 161 12.87 1.12 40.69
C LYS A 161 13.85 -0.04 40.56
N ALA A 162 13.53 -1.06 39.75
CA ALA A 162 14.44 -2.17 39.48
C ALA A 162 15.66 -1.72 38.65
N LYS A 163 15.45 -0.84 37.67
CA LYS A 163 16.53 -0.28 36.85
C LYS A 163 17.47 0.66 37.60
N SER A 164 17.00 1.33 38.67
CA SER A 164 17.83 2.24 39.47
C SER A 164 18.63 1.55 40.58
N LYS A 165 18.43 0.25 40.79
CA LYS A 165 19.13 -0.55 41.83
C LYS A 165 20.25 -1.43 41.25
N CYS A 166 20.48 -1.36 39.93
CA CYS A 166 21.54 -2.06 39.23
C CYS A 166 22.57 -1.06 38.72
#